data_AF-A0A6J4LGP9-F1
#
_entry.id   AF-A0A6J4LGP9-F1
#
_cell.length_a   1.000
_cell.length_b   1.000
_cell.length_c   1.000
_cell.angle_alpha   90.00
_cell.angle_beta   90.00
_cell.angle_gamma   90.00
#
_symmetry.space_group_name_H-M   'P 1'
#
loop_
_entity.id
_entity.type
_entity.pdbx_description
1 polymer ?
#
loop_
_entity_poly.entity_id
_entity_poly.type
_entity_poly.pdbx_seq_one_letter_code
_entity_poly.pdbx_strand_id
1 'polypeptide(L)'
;WTTDVDFAVGRMTAADAASVVGSLLRAVEGRDGAALRADYRGAFPRGSAAMGRLFSIDTVRTTPDAAGATTVELSISLHPERLRAASFRAFASYIDKYVTPARYRLAVTDRAGMRYFTTAAARNRLTLRARVKDGRLVAFTGPPTPMPDGLLLRSEAFAKFGFFTVGASDMVSELTIVRAPSERGWHLRFNREPRWHLPLAAATFLKTPLRRPFADGGAMLRLTVRDAPGAPTVIARHTRTAVQESAVLRFLGSLGSTALNDFAGKSEEEENRFWAEAFQAMRADAEAITGPPGGR
;
A
#
# COMPACT_ATOMS: atom_id res chain seq x y z
N TRP A 1 21.34 -6.69 -5.90
CA TRP A 1 20.80 -6.85 -4.54
C TRP A 1 19.49 -7.60 -4.62
N THR A 2 19.29 -8.54 -3.70
CA THR A 2 18.09 -9.36 -3.59
C THR A 2 17.67 -9.34 -2.13
N THR A 3 16.38 -9.18 -1.87
CA THR A 3 15.82 -9.27 -0.52
C THR A 3 14.61 -10.17 -0.52
N ASP A 4 14.57 -11.04 0.46
CA ASP A 4 13.47 -11.96 0.74
C ASP A 4 12.97 -11.68 2.15
N VAL A 5 11.68 -11.41 2.27
CA VAL A 5 11.02 -11.23 3.57
C VAL A 5 9.76 -12.06 3.59
N ASP A 6 9.71 -13.01 4.50
CA ASP A 6 8.60 -13.93 4.67
C ASP A 6 7.97 -13.74 6.07
N PHE A 7 6.65 -13.58 6.12
CA PHE A 7 5.87 -13.47 7.35
C PHE A 7 4.85 -14.60 7.42
N ALA A 8 4.96 -15.47 8.40
CA ALA A 8 3.93 -16.47 8.69
C ALA A 8 2.72 -15.79 9.35
N VAL A 9 1.52 -15.94 8.77
CA VAL A 9 0.30 -15.22 9.21
C VAL A 9 -0.82 -16.14 9.69
N GLY A 10 -0.48 -17.38 10.05
CA GLY A 10 -1.45 -18.38 10.51
C GLY A 10 -1.89 -19.33 9.40
N ARG A 11 -3.11 -19.84 9.47
CA ARG A 11 -3.66 -20.79 8.48
C ARG A 11 -4.78 -20.13 7.68
N MET A 12 -4.53 -19.95 6.39
CA MET A 12 -5.42 -19.33 5.42
C MET A 12 -5.00 -19.79 4.00
N THR A 13 -5.92 -20.25 3.17
CA THR A 13 -5.55 -20.55 1.77
C THR A 13 -5.29 -19.26 1.00
N ALA A 14 -4.54 -19.31 -0.09
CA ALA A 14 -4.40 -18.16 -0.98
C ALA A 14 -5.75 -17.75 -1.57
N ALA A 15 -6.67 -18.70 -1.77
CA ALA A 15 -8.05 -18.41 -2.16
C ALA A 15 -8.82 -17.61 -1.09
N ASP A 16 -8.65 -17.93 0.19
CA ASP A 16 -9.26 -17.19 1.29
C ASP A 16 -8.76 -15.74 1.32
N ALA A 17 -7.45 -15.51 1.13
CA ALA A 17 -6.89 -14.16 1.06
C ALA A 17 -7.55 -13.33 -0.06
N ALA A 18 -7.75 -13.94 -1.25
CA ALA A 18 -8.47 -13.29 -2.34
C ALA A 18 -9.95 -13.05 -2.02
N SER A 19 -10.59 -13.98 -1.29
CA SER A 19 -11.98 -13.87 -0.84
C SER A 19 -12.17 -12.70 0.15
N VAL A 20 -11.22 -12.48 1.06
CA VAL A 20 -11.23 -11.32 1.97
C VAL A 20 -11.22 -10.01 1.18
N VAL A 21 -10.31 -9.87 0.21
CA VAL A 21 -10.26 -8.67 -0.65
C VAL A 21 -11.56 -8.51 -1.44
N GLY A 22 -12.07 -9.58 -2.04
CA GLY A 22 -13.33 -9.54 -2.79
C GLY A 22 -14.53 -9.15 -1.92
N SER A 23 -14.58 -9.64 -0.69
CA SER A 23 -15.62 -9.31 0.29
C SER A 23 -15.55 -7.85 0.72
N LEU A 24 -14.34 -7.31 0.93
CA LEU A 24 -14.14 -5.88 1.22
C LEU A 24 -14.64 -4.99 0.06
N LEU A 25 -14.32 -5.37 -1.18
CA LEU A 25 -14.79 -4.64 -2.37
C LEU A 25 -16.30 -4.77 -2.56
N ARG A 26 -16.89 -5.91 -2.21
CA ARG A 26 -18.35 -6.10 -2.27
C ARG A 26 -19.06 -5.32 -1.18
N ALA A 27 -18.44 -5.15 -0.01
CA ALA A 27 -19.05 -4.49 1.13
C ALA A 27 -19.46 -3.03 0.86
N VAL A 28 -18.86 -2.38 -0.14
CA VAL A 28 -19.16 -1.00 -0.54
C VAL A 28 -20.21 -0.88 -1.66
N GLU A 29 -20.59 -1.99 -2.30
CA GLU A 29 -21.51 -1.98 -3.45
C GLU A 29 -22.94 -1.65 -3.05
N GLY A 30 -23.53 -0.65 -3.72
CA GLY A 30 -24.93 -0.24 -3.49
C GLY A 30 -25.20 0.40 -2.11
N ARG A 31 -24.17 0.63 -1.29
CA ARG A 31 -24.32 1.18 0.06
C ARG A 31 -23.97 2.65 0.10
N ASP A 32 -24.64 3.42 0.96
CA ASP A 32 -24.29 4.81 1.20
C ASP A 32 -23.06 4.92 2.14
N GLY A 33 -22.32 6.02 1.99
CA GLY A 33 -21.10 6.25 2.76
C GLY A 33 -21.31 6.50 4.26
N ALA A 34 -22.51 6.86 4.70
CA ALA A 34 -22.81 7.01 6.13
C ALA A 34 -23.04 5.64 6.79
N ALA A 35 -23.80 4.75 6.14
CA ALA A 35 -23.99 3.37 6.53
C ALA A 35 -22.65 2.63 6.59
N LEU A 36 -21.78 2.77 5.57
CA LEU A 36 -20.45 2.18 5.61
C LEU A 36 -19.62 2.62 6.82
N ARG A 37 -19.71 3.91 7.19
CA ARG A 37 -19.02 4.44 8.37
C ARG A 37 -19.61 3.95 9.69
N ALA A 38 -20.92 3.83 9.77
CA ALA A 38 -21.59 3.28 10.93
C ALA A 38 -21.20 1.81 11.11
N ASP A 39 -21.22 1.04 10.02
CA ASP A 39 -20.92 -0.38 10.00
C ASP A 39 -19.53 -0.71 10.50
N TYR A 40 -18.47 -0.11 9.94
CA TYR A 40 -17.12 -0.48 10.38
C TYR A 40 -16.86 -0.05 11.84
N ARG A 41 -17.49 1.04 12.31
CA ARG A 41 -17.39 1.48 13.70
C ARG A 41 -18.16 0.57 14.65
N GLY A 42 -19.30 0.05 14.21
CA GLY A 42 -20.13 -0.87 14.98
C GLY A 42 -19.55 -2.28 15.02
N ALA A 43 -19.04 -2.77 13.89
CA ALA A 43 -18.45 -4.10 13.77
C ALA A 43 -17.04 -4.16 14.39
N PHE A 44 -16.22 -3.12 14.20
CA PHE A 44 -14.85 -3.07 14.70
C PHE A 44 -14.62 -1.85 15.62
N PRO A 45 -15.31 -1.75 16.78
CA PRO A 45 -15.17 -0.60 17.65
C PRO A 45 -13.77 -0.47 18.24
N ARG A 46 -13.13 -1.58 18.66
CA ARG A 46 -11.78 -1.57 19.24
C ARG A 46 -10.73 -1.30 18.16
N GLY A 47 -10.84 -1.97 17.02
CA GLY A 47 -9.97 -1.74 15.86
C GLY A 47 -10.05 -0.30 15.37
N SER A 48 -11.27 0.25 15.27
CA SER A 48 -11.49 1.66 14.91
C SER A 48 -10.87 2.62 15.92
N ALA A 49 -10.97 2.34 17.22
CA ALA A 49 -10.35 3.16 18.26
C ALA A 49 -8.81 3.11 18.19
N ALA A 50 -8.23 1.92 18.04
CA ALA A 50 -6.79 1.73 17.97
C ALA A 50 -6.17 2.40 16.74
N MET A 51 -6.77 2.19 15.55
CA MET A 51 -6.35 2.84 14.30
C MET A 51 -6.62 4.34 14.32
N GLY A 52 -7.68 4.79 15.00
CA GLY A 52 -8.08 6.18 15.19
C GLY A 52 -7.03 7.08 15.82
N ARG A 53 -6.02 6.49 16.47
CA ARG A 53 -4.85 7.18 17.03
C ARG A 53 -3.91 7.73 15.97
N LEU A 54 -3.92 7.18 14.75
CA LEU A 54 -3.13 7.69 13.63
C LEU A 54 -3.98 8.08 12.43
N PHE A 55 -5.09 7.39 12.17
CA PHE A 55 -5.87 7.58 10.96
C PHE A 55 -7.28 8.09 11.26
N SER A 56 -7.80 8.96 10.40
CA SER A 56 -9.24 9.21 10.28
C SER A 56 -9.71 8.83 8.89
N ILE A 57 -10.94 8.36 8.79
CA ILE A 57 -11.65 8.28 7.52
C ILE A 57 -12.53 9.54 7.42
N ASP A 58 -12.09 10.51 6.62
CA ASP A 58 -12.76 11.81 6.50
C ASP A 58 -13.94 11.74 5.54
N THR A 59 -13.82 10.91 4.52
CA THR A 59 -14.85 10.77 3.49
C THR A 59 -14.89 9.33 3.01
N VAL A 60 -16.10 8.77 3.03
CA VAL A 60 -16.47 7.59 2.24
C VAL A 60 -17.61 8.06 1.35
N ARG A 61 -17.37 8.15 0.05
CA ARG A 61 -18.39 8.46 -0.94
C ARG A 61 -18.54 7.27 -1.86
N THR A 62 -19.78 6.85 -2.03
CA THR A 62 -20.17 5.80 -2.96
C THR A 62 -21.12 6.40 -3.99
N THR A 63 -21.00 5.98 -5.23
CA THR A 63 -21.86 6.44 -6.33
C THR A 63 -22.18 5.24 -7.21
N PRO A 64 -23.37 4.64 -7.07
CA PRO A 64 -23.81 3.58 -7.97
C PRO A 64 -24.05 4.16 -9.37
N ASP A 65 -23.86 3.34 -10.40
CA ASP A 65 -24.16 3.69 -11.78
C ASP A 65 -25.22 2.77 -12.40
N ALA A 66 -25.72 3.17 -13.57
CA ALA A 66 -26.77 2.44 -14.28
C ALA A 66 -26.35 1.02 -14.73
N ALA A 67 -25.05 0.72 -14.77
CA ALA A 67 -24.53 -0.61 -15.09
C ALA A 67 -24.40 -1.51 -13.83
N GLY A 68 -24.86 -1.04 -12.68
CA GLY A 68 -24.83 -1.76 -11.40
C GLY A 68 -23.45 -1.77 -10.73
N ALA A 69 -22.48 -1.00 -11.23
CA ALA A 69 -21.20 -0.83 -10.55
C ALA A 69 -21.28 0.33 -9.55
N THR A 70 -20.39 0.34 -8.55
CA THR A 70 -20.30 1.40 -7.56
C THR A 70 -18.92 2.05 -7.61
N THR A 71 -18.86 3.35 -7.87
CA THR A 71 -17.62 4.12 -7.69
C THR A 71 -17.46 4.46 -6.21
N VAL A 72 -16.27 4.25 -5.66
CA VAL A 72 -15.91 4.56 -4.28
C VAL A 72 -14.78 5.55 -4.26
N GLU A 73 -14.96 6.61 -3.48
CA GLU A 73 -13.94 7.60 -3.15
C GLU A 73 -13.75 7.58 -1.63
N LEU A 74 -12.54 7.25 -1.20
CA LEU A 74 -12.14 7.16 0.19
C LEU A 74 -11.04 8.18 0.47
N SER A 75 -11.23 8.99 1.51
CA SER A 75 -10.24 9.92 2.01
C SER A 75 -9.84 9.55 3.42
N ILE A 76 -8.55 9.38 3.64
CA ILE A 76 -7.94 9.06 4.94
C ILE A 76 -6.97 10.17 5.30
N SER A 77 -7.06 10.73 6.50
CA SER A 77 -6.06 11.65 7.05
C SER A 77 -5.16 10.96 8.07
N LEU A 78 -3.91 11.39 8.12
CA LEU A 78 -2.90 10.98 9.10
C LEU A 78 -2.80 12.06 10.17
N HIS A 79 -2.73 11.61 11.42
CA HIS A 79 -2.75 12.44 12.63
C HIS A 79 -1.55 12.13 13.55
N PRO A 80 -0.32 12.55 13.19
CA PRO A 80 0.85 12.37 14.04
C PRO A 80 0.66 12.96 15.46
N GLU A 81 -0.13 14.01 15.60
CA GLU A 81 -0.46 14.63 16.88
C GLU A 81 -1.25 13.71 17.82
N ARG A 82 -2.18 12.91 17.28
CA ARG A 82 -2.95 11.93 18.06
C ARG A 82 -2.08 10.74 18.46
N LEU A 83 -1.19 10.34 17.56
CA LEU A 83 -0.24 9.27 17.80
C LEU A 83 0.73 9.65 18.93
N ARG A 84 1.21 10.91 18.92
CA ARG A 84 2.02 11.49 20.00
C ARG A 84 1.28 11.54 21.34
N ALA A 85 0.00 11.92 21.32
CA ALA A 85 -0.86 11.93 22.51
C ALA A 85 -1.09 10.51 23.07
N ALA A 86 -1.07 9.49 22.21
CA ALA A 86 -1.17 8.08 22.58
C ALA A 86 0.16 7.41 22.94
N SER A 87 1.20 8.19 23.29
CA SER A 87 2.51 7.68 23.75
C SER A 87 3.37 6.99 22.67
N PHE A 88 3.19 7.35 21.40
CA PHE A 88 4.03 6.92 20.27
C PHE A 88 4.79 8.13 19.70
N ARG A 89 5.67 8.74 20.50
CA ARG A 89 6.29 10.04 20.19
C ARG A 89 7.38 9.94 19.12
N ALA A 90 8.21 8.89 19.17
CA ALA A 90 9.28 8.68 18.21
C ALA A 90 8.68 8.36 16.82
N PHE A 91 7.68 7.47 16.79
CA PHE A 91 6.99 7.13 15.55
C PHE A 91 6.24 8.33 14.96
N ALA A 92 5.53 9.13 15.79
CA ALA A 92 4.91 10.37 15.32
C ALA A 92 5.92 11.35 14.71
N SER A 93 7.10 11.49 15.34
CA SER A 93 8.16 12.38 14.85
C SER A 93 8.75 11.90 13.52
N TYR A 94 8.88 10.58 13.35
CA TYR A 94 9.27 9.98 12.07
C TYR A 94 8.23 10.26 10.97
N ILE A 95 6.93 10.09 11.25
CA ILE A 95 5.86 10.40 10.31
C ILE A 95 5.89 11.90 9.92
N ASP A 96 5.99 12.80 10.89
CA ASP A 96 6.07 14.25 10.63
C ASP A 96 7.27 14.61 9.73
N LYS A 97 8.41 13.97 9.97
CA LYS A 97 9.66 14.25 9.25
C LYS A 97 9.67 13.69 7.82
N TYR A 98 9.17 12.47 7.63
CA TYR A 98 9.37 11.73 6.38
C TYR A 98 8.10 11.42 5.59
N VAL A 99 6.98 11.15 6.28
CA VAL A 99 5.73 10.71 5.64
C VAL A 99 4.84 11.90 5.29
N THR A 100 4.63 12.81 6.23
CA THR A 100 3.81 14.02 6.06
C THR A 100 4.21 14.90 4.86
N PRO A 101 5.50 15.19 4.63
CA PRO A 101 5.91 16.00 3.49
C PRO A 101 5.95 15.21 2.17
N ALA A 102 5.84 13.88 2.22
CA ALA A 102 5.86 13.06 1.03
C ALA A 102 4.60 13.27 0.19
N ARG A 103 4.75 13.06 -1.12
CA ARG A 103 3.68 13.12 -2.09
C ARG A 103 3.79 11.94 -3.03
N TYR A 104 2.69 11.26 -3.28
CA TYR A 104 2.65 10.21 -4.27
C TYR A 104 1.35 10.28 -5.06
N ARG A 105 1.42 9.90 -6.33
CA ARG A 105 0.25 9.54 -7.13
C ARG A 105 0.51 8.21 -7.79
N LEU A 106 -0.53 7.39 -7.85
CA LEU A 106 -0.47 6.08 -8.47
C LEU A 106 -1.78 5.81 -9.20
N ALA A 107 -1.68 5.19 -10.37
CA ALA A 107 -2.80 4.72 -11.16
C ALA A 107 -2.51 3.31 -11.69
N VAL A 108 -3.49 2.43 -11.57
CA VAL A 108 -3.46 1.10 -12.21
C VAL A 108 -4.26 1.21 -13.51
N THR A 109 -3.61 0.92 -14.62
CA THR A 109 -4.23 0.92 -15.95
C THR A 109 -4.01 -0.40 -16.68
N ASP A 110 -4.83 -0.70 -17.69
CA ASP A 110 -4.43 -1.67 -18.71
C ASP A 110 -3.44 -1.05 -19.72
N ARG A 111 -3.09 -1.79 -20.77
CA ARG A 111 -2.23 -1.31 -21.87
C ARG A 111 -2.92 -0.30 -22.79
N ALA A 112 -4.25 -0.29 -22.85
CA ALA A 112 -5.04 0.67 -23.61
C ALA A 112 -5.22 2.01 -22.86
N GLY A 113 -4.81 2.08 -21.58
CA GLY A 113 -4.94 3.26 -20.73
C GLY A 113 -6.23 3.31 -19.91
N MET A 114 -7.04 2.25 -19.93
CA MET A 114 -8.23 2.15 -19.08
C MET A 114 -7.82 2.08 -17.60
N ARG A 115 -8.43 2.91 -16.76
CA ARG A 115 -8.09 3.01 -15.32
C ARG A 115 -9.01 2.12 -14.47
N TYR A 116 -8.42 1.46 -13.48
CA TYR A 116 -9.14 0.58 -12.54
C TYR A 116 -9.06 1.07 -11.09
N PHE A 117 -7.97 1.76 -10.75
CA PHE A 117 -7.70 2.24 -9.41
C PHE A 117 -6.78 3.45 -9.47
N THR A 118 -7.03 4.44 -8.63
CA THR A 118 -6.12 5.57 -8.44
C THR A 118 -5.96 5.87 -6.97
N THR A 119 -4.76 6.24 -6.58
CA THR A 119 -4.46 6.74 -5.24
C THR A 119 -3.55 7.96 -5.34
N ALA A 120 -3.73 8.88 -4.41
CA ALA A 120 -2.84 10.00 -4.24
C ALA A 120 -2.68 10.29 -2.76
N ALA A 121 -1.50 10.71 -2.34
CA ALA A 121 -1.36 11.35 -1.06
C ALA A 121 -0.48 12.58 -1.11
N ALA A 122 -0.85 13.54 -0.28
CA ALA A 122 -0.09 14.74 0.01
C ALA A 122 -0.68 15.36 1.28
N ARG A 123 0.14 16.11 2.03
CA ARG A 123 -0.33 16.92 3.18
C ARG A 123 -1.13 16.08 4.18
N ASN A 124 -0.58 14.95 4.62
CA ASN A 124 -1.24 14.01 5.53
C ASN A 124 -2.55 13.40 5.05
N ARG A 125 -2.91 13.53 3.76
CA ARG A 125 -4.16 13.01 3.24
C ARG A 125 -3.89 12.02 2.12
N LEU A 126 -4.45 10.83 2.26
CA LEU A 126 -4.52 9.77 1.26
C LEU A 126 -5.93 9.74 0.66
N THR A 127 -6.04 9.84 -0.66
CA THR A 127 -7.28 9.68 -1.41
C THR A 127 -7.19 8.47 -2.31
N LEU A 128 -8.17 7.59 -2.20
CA LEU A 128 -8.31 6.37 -2.97
C LEU A 128 -9.58 6.47 -3.81
N ARG A 129 -9.51 6.06 -5.07
CA ARG A 129 -10.69 5.94 -5.93
C ARG A 129 -10.65 4.61 -6.67
N ALA A 130 -11.79 3.93 -6.66
CA ALA A 130 -12.01 2.63 -7.27
C ALA A 130 -13.42 2.59 -7.87
N ARG A 131 -13.66 1.72 -8.87
CA ARG A 131 -15.01 1.31 -9.27
C ARG A 131 -15.09 -0.19 -9.06
N VAL A 132 -16.16 -0.63 -8.40
CA VAL A 132 -16.34 -2.03 -8.01
C VAL A 132 -17.63 -2.60 -8.56
N LYS A 133 -17.61 -3.88 -8.90
CA LYS A 133 -18.78 -4.67 -9.24
C LYS A 133 -18.53 -6.13 -8.91
N ASP A 134 -19.49 -6.79 -8.26
CA ASP A 134 -19.46 -8.19 -7.87
C ASP A 134 -18.25 -8.57 -7.00
N GLY A 135 -17.72 -7.63 -6.22
CA GLY A 135 -16.51 -7.79 -5.39
C GLY A 135 -15.20 -7.71 -6.18
N ARG A 136 -15.20 -7.06 -7.34
CA ARG A 136 -14.02 -6.90 -8.21
C ARG A 136 -13.83 -5.45 -8.61
N LEU A 137 -12.56 -5.04 -8.77
CA LEU A 137 -12.24 -3.78 -9.43
C LEU A 137 -12.59 -3.86 -10.92
N VAL A 138 -13.31 -2.85 -11.40
CA VAL A 138 -13.72 -2.71 -12.81
C VAL A 138 -13.28 -1.37 -13.39
N ALA A 139 -13.25 -1.29 -14.72
CA ALA A 139 -12.86 -0.08 -15.44
C ALA A 139 -13.68 1.15 -15.00
N PHE A 140 -13.02 2.30 -14.77
CA PHE A 140 -13.67 3.54 -14.34
C PHE A 140 -14.70 4.09 -15.32
N THR A 141 -14.46 3.90 -16.61
CA THR A 141 -15.27 4.48 -17.68
C THR A 141 -15.77 3.39 -18.60
N GLY A 142 -16.98 3.58 -19.14
CA GLY A 142 -17.62 2.61 -20.02
C GLY A 142 -18.21 1.40 -19.27
N PRO A 143 -18.41 0.27 -19.97
CA PRO A 143 -18.91 -0.96 -19.37
C PRO A 143 -18.02 -1.44 -18.20
N PRO A 144 -18.58 -2.01 -17.13
CA PRO A 144 -17.83 -2.47 -15.96
C PRO A 144 -17.05 -3.76 -16.28
N THR A 145 -15.96 -3.62 -17.02
CA THR A 145 -15.08 -4.73 -17.38
C THR A 145 -14.12 -5.02 -16.23
N PRO A 146 -13.91 -6.29 -15.86
CA PRO A 146 -12.97 -6.65 -14.81
C PRO A 146 -11.53 -6.32 -15.23
N MET A 147 -10.69 -6.10 -14.23
CA MET A 147 -9.27 -5.88 -14.43
C MET A 147 -8.60 -7.11 -15.09
N PRO A 148 -7.89 -6.95 -16.22
CA PRO A 148 -7.11 -8.03 -16.81
C PRO A 148 -5.92 -8.39 -15.91
N ASP A 149 -5.29 -9.54 -16.16
CA ASP A 149 -4.13 -9.97 -15.37
C ASP A 149 -2.85 -9.19 -15.69
N GLY A 150 -2.76 -8.58 -16.88
CA GLY A 150 -1.64 -7.75 -17.31
C GLY A 150 -1.99 -6.26 -17.29
N LEU A 151 -1.31 -5.51 -16.44
CA LEU A 151 -1.58 -4.11 -16.14
C LEU A 151 -0.29 -3.27 -16.18
N LEU A 152 -0.48 -1.97 -16.08
CA LEU A 152 0.56 -0.98 -15.87
C LEU A 152 0.28 -0.22 -14.56
N LEU A 153 1.28 -0.15 -13.70
CA LEU A 153 1.29 0.77 -12.58
C LEU A 153 2.02 2.04 -13.01
N ARG A 154 1.31 3.17 -13.01
CA ARG A 154 1.90 4.49 -13.26
C ARG A 154 2.02 5.21 -11.94
N SER A 155 3.19 5.74 -11.62
CA SER A 155 3.38 6.45 -10.37
C SER A 155 4.33 7.64 -10.47
N GLU A 156 4.18 8.52 -9.50
CA GLU A 156 5.16 9.55 -9.15
C GLU A 156 5.26 9.58 -7.62
N ALA A 157 6.48 9.79 -7.12
CA ALA A 157 6.76 9.77 -5.69
C ALA A 157 7.82 10.83 -5.37
N PHE A 158 7.55 11.66 -4.37
CA PHE A 158 8.41 12.73 -3.91
C PHE A 158 8.46 12.72 -2.39
N ALA A 159 9.63 12.98 -1.83
CA ALA A 159 9.84 13.15 -0.40
C ALA A 159 10.75 14.35 -0.15
N LYS A 160 10.61 14.95 1.03
CA LYS A 160 11.44 16.08 1.47
C LYS A 160 12.59 15.55 2.33
N PHE A 161 13.81 15.94 2.00
CA PHE A 161 15.01 15.63 2.76
C PHE A 161 15.74 16.94 3.06
N GLY A 162 15.68 17.38 4.32
CA GLY A 162 16.16 18.72 4.71
C GLY A 162 15.44 19.82 3.92
N PHE A 163 16.21 20.62 3.17
CA PHE A 163 15.68 21.70 2.33
C PHE A 163 15.34 21.26 0.91
N PHE A 164 15.67 20.04 0.51
CA PHE A 164 15.50 19.55 -0.86
C PHE A 164 14.28 18.63 -1.00
N THR A 165 13.71 18.62 -2.19
CA THR A 165 12.73 17.59 -2.60
C THR A 165 13.44 16.61 -3.53
N VAL A 166 13.34 15.32 -3.20
CA VAL A 166 13.87 14.21 -3.99
C VAL A 166 12.70 13.36 -4.45
N GLY A 167 12.71 12.91 -5.69
CA GLY A 167 11.65 12.06 -6.18
C GLY A 167 11.87 11.51 -7.58
N ALA A 168 10.84 10.86 -8.08
CA ALA A 168 10.75 10.31 -9.42
C ALA A 168 9.36 10.57 -9.99
N SER A 169 9.30 10.99 -11.25
CA SER A 169 8.07 11.08 -12.04
C SER A 169 8.12 10.13 -13.23
N ASP A 170 6.98 9.90 -13.87
CA ASP A 170 6.86 9.03 -15.04
C ASP A 170 7.33 7.59 -14.76
N MET A 171 7.21 7.14 -13.50
CA MET A 171 7.47 5.75 -13.15
C MET A 171 6.39 4.88 -13.78
N VAL A 172 6.82 3.85 -14.51
CA VAL A 172 5.92 2.85 -15.07
C VAL A 172 6.46 1.48 -14.69
N SER A 173 5.62 0.65 -14.09
CA SER A 173 5.89 -0.77 -13.91
C SER A 173 4.85 -1.60 -14.64
N GLU A 174 5.28 -2.72 -15.19
CA GLU A 174 4.37 -3.79 -15.56
C GLU A 174 3.88 -4.44 -14.26
N LEU A 175 2.57 -4.67 -14.17
CA LEU A 175 1.93 -5.32 -13.03
C LEU A 175 1.22 -6.58 -13.53
N THR A 176 1.64 -7.74 -13.04
CA THR A 176 0.98 -9.01 -13.30
C THR A 176 0.29 -9.51 -12.04
N ILE A 177 -0.99 -9.86 -12.14
CA ILE A 177 -1.72 -10.51 -11.05
C ILE A 177 -1.34 -11.99 -11.02
N VAL A 178 -0.87 -12.48 -9.87
CA VAL A 178 -0.55 -13.90 -9.66
C VAL A 178 -1.81 -14.62 -9.17
N ARG A 179 -2.22 -15.66 -9.91
CA ARG A 179 -3.38 -16.52 -9.60
C ARG A 179 -3.04 -18.01 -9.79
N ALA A 180 -2.31 -18.61 -8.86
CA ALA A 180 -2.00 -20.05 -8.87
C ALA A 180 -2.73 -20.79 -7.73
N PRO A 181 -2.99 -22.09 -7.78
CA PRO A 181 -3.81 -22.79 -6.77
C PRO A 181 -3.48 -22.44 -5.30
N SER A 182 -2.19 -22.34 -4.97
CA SER A 182 -1.68 -22.02 -3.64
C SER A 182 -0.93 -20.68 -3.55
N GLU A 183 -1.14 -19.78 -4.53
CA GLU A 183 -0.51 -18.46 -4.53
C GLU A 183 -1.41 -17.36 -5.11
N ARG A 184 -1.48 -16.23 -4.40
CA ARG A 184 -2.10 -14.99 -4.88
C ARG A 184 -1.13 -13.84 -4.68
N GLY A 185 -1.20 -12.84 -5.54
CA GLY A 185 -0.52 -11.58 -5.29
C GLY A 185 -0.19 -10.79 -6.55
N TRP A 186 0.90 -10.05 -6.48
CA TRP A 186 1.30 -9.09 -7.49
C TRP A 186 2.78 -9.24 -7.81
N HIS A 187 3.08 -9.15 -9.10
CA HIS A 187 4.44 -9.09 -9.60
C HIS A 187 4.60 -7.80 -10.39
N LEU A 188 5.47 -6.92 -9.88
CA LEU A 188 5.79 -5.63 -10.46
C LEU A 188 7.18 -5.68 -11.09
N ARG A 189 7.28 -5.22 -12.34
CA ARG A 189 8.56 -5.10 -13.06
C ARG A 189 8.77 -3.69 -13.58
N PHE A 190 9.88 -3.09 -13.20
CA PHE A 190 10.30 -1.74 -13.56
C PHE A 190 11.44 -1.83 -14.57
N ASN A 191 11.10 -1.78 -15.85
CA ASN A 191 12.04 -1.85 -16.98
C ASN A 191 12.31 -0.50 -17.64
N ARG A 192 11.73 0.58 -17.11
CA ARG A 192 11.89 1.94 -17.63
C ARG A 192 12.44 2.87 -16.56
N GLU A 193 13.53 3.56 -16.90
CA GLU A 193 14.07 4.63 -16.06
C GLU A 193 13.03 5.74 -15.89
N PRO A 194 12.68 6.14 -14.66
CA PRO A 194 11.81 7.27 -14.42
C PRO A 194 12.58 8.58 -14.60
N ARG A 195 11.85 9.70 -14.61
CA ARG A 195 12.49 11.00 -14.52
C ARG A 195 12.84 11.29 -13.07
N TRP A 196 14.14 11.28 -12.77
CA TRP A 196 14.66 11.60 -11.45
C TRP A 196 14.64 13.11 -11.18
N HIS A 197 14.20 13.49 -9.98
CA HIS A 197 14.21 14.86 -9.45
C HIS A 197 15.16 14.90 -8.26
N LEU A 198 16.34 15.48 -8.48
CA LEU A 198 17.44 15.50 -7.52
C LEU A 198 18.00 16.92 -7.40
N PRO A 199 18.66 17.27 -6.28
CA PRO A 199 19.42 18.51 -6.16
C PRO A 199 20.46 18.62 -7.29
N LEU A 200 20.72 19.84 -7.79
CA LEU A 200 21.58 20.10 -8.96
C LEU A 200 22.95 19.41 -8.86
N ALA A 201 23.61 19.48 -7.70
CA ALA A 201 24.90 18.84 -7.48
C ALA A 201 24.82 17.30 -7.62
N ALA A 202 23.72 16.67 -7.20
CA ALA A 202 23.53 15.23 -7.29
C ALA A 202 23.17 14.78 -8.72
N ALA A 203 22.39 15.56 -9.47
CA ALA A 203 21.91 15.14 -10.80
C ALA A 203 23.05 14.77 -11.77
N THR A 204 24.17 15.49 -11.75
CA THR A 204 25.30 15.27 -12.66
C THR A 204 26.07 13.99 -12.35
N PHE A 205 26.30 13.68 -11.08
CA PHE A 205 27.09 12.49 -10.67
C PHE A 205 26.27 11.19 -10.63
N LEU A 206 24.94 11.29 -10.63
CA LEU A 206 24.06 10.14 -10.38
C LEU A 206 23.34 9.61 -11.63
N LYS A 207 23.50 10.24 -12.80
CA LYS A 207 22.77 9.86 -14.03
C LYS A 207 23.00 8.39 -14.45
N THR A 208 24.25 7.93 -14.46
CA THR A 208 24.56 6.55 -14.90
C THR A 208 24.11 5.50 -13.89
N PRO A 209 24.42 5.60 -12.58
CA PRO A 209 24.04 4.54 -11.66
C PRO A 209 22.52 4.48 -11.39
N LEU A 210 21.78 5.57 -11.63
CA LEU A 210 20.31 5.58 -11.56
C LEU A 210 19.64 4.84 -12.72
N ARG A 211 20.35 4.59 -13.82
CA ARG A 211 19.87 3.76 -14.94
C ARG A 211 19.97 2.27 -14.65
N ARG A 212 20.97 1.88 -13.85
CA ARG A 212 21.33 0.47 -13.65
C ARG A 212 20.16 -0.39 -13.15
N PRO A 213 19.33 0.06 -12.19
CA PRO A 213 18.18 -0.73 -11.73
C PRO A 213 17.18 -1.08 -12.84
N PHE A 214 17.14 -0.32 -13.93
CA PHE A 214 16.18 -0.50 -15.03
C PHE A 214 16.79 -1.22 -16.24
N ALA A 215 18.10 -1.50 -16.21
CA ALA A 215 18.79 -2.30 -17.22
C ALA A 215 18.62 -3.81 -16.96
N ASP A 216 19.02 -4.65 -17.91
CA ASP A 216 19.17 -6.11 -17.75
C ASP A 216 17.95 -6.83 -17.11
N GLY A 217 16.75 -6.50 -17.59
CA GLY A 217 15.48 -7.09 -17.10
C GLY A 217 14.77 -6.27 -16.02
N GLY A 218 15.41 -5.20 -15.53
CA GLY A 218 14.82 -4.20 -14.65
C GLY A 218 14.75 -4.60 -13.18
N ALA A 219 14.20 -3.70 -12.37
CA ALA A 219 13.95 -3.94 -10.96
C ALA A 219 12.62 -4.67 -10.81
N MET A 220 12.53 -5.54 -9.82
CA MET A 220 11.38 -6.41 -9.64
C MET A 220 10.97 -6.43 -8.17
N LEU A 221 9.66 -6.40 -7.95
CA LEU A 221 9.01 -6.58 -6.66
C LEU A 221 7.90 -7.61 -6.84
N ARG A 222 7.92 -8.67 -6.04
CA ARG A 222 6.85 -9.65 -5.92
C ARG A 222 6.31 -9.63 -4.50
N LEU A 223 5.00 -9.48 -4.39
CA LEU A 223 4.25 -9.50 -3.13
C LEU A 223 3.20 -10.60 -3.24
N THR A 224 3.36 -11.68 -2.49
CA THR A 224 2.44 -12.83 -2.59
C THR A 224 2.01 -13.37 -1.25
N VAL A 225 0.84 -14.01 -1.24
CA VAL A 225 0.35 -14.88 -0.17
C VAL A 225 0.46 -16.30 -0.71
N ARG A 226 1.20 -17.15 -0.01
CA ARG A 226 1.47 -18.54 -0.34
C ARG A 226 0.93 -19.44 0.75
N ASP A 227 0.25 -20.52 0.39
CA ASP A 227 -0.13 -21.58 1.31
C ASP A 227 0.48 -22.92 0.88
N ALA A 228 0.62 -23.83 1.83
CA ALA A 228 1.04 -25.20 1.57
C ALA A 228 0.38 -26.15 2.58
N PRO A 229 0.09 -27.41 2.19
CA PRO A 229 -0.51 -28.39 3.10
C PRO A 229 0.32 -28.57 4.38
N GLY A 230 -0.32 -28.44 5.54
CA GLY A 230 0.31 -28.60 6.86
C GLY A 230 1.21 -27.44 7.31
N ALA A 231 1.49 -26.45 6.46
CA ALA A 231 2.31 -25.30 6.76
C ALA A 231 1.47 -24.05 7.09
N PRO A 232 2.02 -23.07 7.82
CA PRO A 232 1.40 -21.76 7.90
C PRO A 232 1.43 -21.06 6.54
N THR A 233 0.43 -20.23 6.30
CA THR A 233 0.37 -19.28 5.20
C THR A 233 1.46 -18.24 5.37
N VAL A 234 2.16 -17.94 4.28
CA VAL A 234 3.26 -16.99 4.25
C VAL A 234 2.91 -15.81 3.36
N ILE A 235 3.00 -14.60 3.90
CA ILE A 235 3.09 -13.38 3.10
C ILE A 235 4.56 -13.16 2.75
N ALA A 236 4.87 -13.17 1.46
CA ALA A 236 6.22 -13.09 0.93
C ALA A 236 6.42 -11.79 0.17
N ARG A 237 7.54 -11.12 0.42
CA ARG A 237 8.07 -10.04 -0.40
C ARG A 237 9.43 -10.44 -0.93
N HIS A 238 9.52 -10.61 -2.24
CA HIS A 238 10.77 -10.80 -2.94
C HIS A 238 11.08 -9.55 -3.78
N THR A 239 12.28 -8.99 -3.63
CA THR A 239 12.73 -7.84 -4.41
C THR A 239 14.07 -8.16 -5.05
N ARG A 240 14.23 -7.81 -6.33
CA ARG A 240 15.50 -7.89 -7.05
C ARG A 240 15.77 -6.57 -7.74
N THR A 241 16.95 -6.02 -7.53
CA THR A 241 17.37 -4.79 -8.21
C THR A 241 18.88 -4.84 -8.50
N ALA A 242 19.25 -4.46 -9.73
CA ALA A 242 20.64 -4.28 -10.09
C ALA A 242 21.10 -2.92 -9.56
N VAL A 243 22.01 -2.95 -8.58
CA VAL A 243 22.61 -1.74 -8.03
C VAL A 243 24.06 -1.68 -8.50
N GLN A 244 24.51 -0.50 -8.89
CA GLN A 244 25.93 -0.24 -9.07
C GLN A 244 26.43 0.43 -7.79
N GLU A 245 27.32 -0.25 -7.05
CA GLU A 245 28.04 0.35 -5.93
C GLU A 245 28.78 1.59 -6.43
N SER A 246 28.21 2.75 -6.12
CA SER A 246 28.62 4.04 -6.65
C SER A 246 28.20 5.13 -5.68
N ALA A 247 28.58 6.37 -5.97
CA ALA A 247 28.12 7.55 -5.23
C ALA A 247 26.58 7.61 -5.07
N VAL A 248 25.79 6.95 -5.93
CA VAL A 248 24.34 6.76 -5.76
C VAL A 248 23.99 5.95 -4.53
N LEU A 249 24.65 4.81 -4.30
CA LEU A 249 24.42 4.06 -3.06
C LEU A 249 24.95 4.81 -1.83
N ARG A 250 25.96 5.67 -1.96
CA ARG A 250 26.39 6.52 -0.83
C ARG A 250 25.43 7.67 -0.56
N PHE A 251 24.85 8.27 -1.60
CA PHE A 251 23.92 9.41 -1.47
C PHE A 251 22.50 8.96 -1.14
N LEU A 252 21.93 8.02 -1.91
CA LEU A 252 20.65 7.40 -1.56
C LEU A 252 20.80 6.55 -0.31
N GLY A 253 21.95 5.92 -0.09
CA GLY A 253 22.23 5.25 1.17
C GLY A 253 22.49 6.22 2.30
N SER A 254 22.97 7.45 2.13
CA SER A 254 23.06 8.42 3.23
C SER A 254 21.70 9.04 3.55
N LEU A 255 20.89 9.36 2.54
CA LEU A 255 19.52 9.84 2.71
C LEU A 255 18.62 8.74 3.29
N GLY A 256 18.70 7.55 2.69
CA GLY A 256 18.01 6.35 3.10
C GLY A 256 18.51 5.84 4.44
N SER A 257 19.83 5.84 4.72
CA SER A 257 20.34 5.48 6.05
C SER A 257 19.94 6.50 7.09
N THR A 258 19.88 7.79 6.79
CA THR A 258 19.39 8.77 7.77
C THR A 258 17.93 8.48 8.12
N ALA A 259 17.08 8.26 7.12
CA ALA A 259 15.69 7.89 7.38
C ALA A 259 15.56 6.53 8.09
N LEU A 260 16.28 5.50 7.63
CA LEU A 260 16.28 4.18 8.26
C LEU A 260 16.87 4.19 9.67
N ASN A 261 17.88 5.02 9.95
CA ASN A 261 18.47 5.17 11.28
C ASN A 261 17.54 5.94 12.22
N ASP A 262 16.87 6.99 11.72
CA ASP A 262 15.85 7.71 12.47
C ASP A 262 14.61 6.83 12.75
N PHE A 263 14.34 5.89 11.86
CA PHE A 263 13.32 4.88 12.04
C PHE A 263 13.76 3.80 13.05
N ALA A 264 14.99 3.30 12.92
CA ALA A 264 15.53 2.23 13.74
C ALA A 264 15.51 2.58 15.24
N GLY A 265 15.42 1.54 16.07
CA GLY A 265 15.32 1.71 17.52
C GLY A 265 13.92 2.18 17.91
N LYS A 266 13.79 3.39 18.48
CA LYS A 266 12.56 3.75 19.19
C LYS A 266 11.35 3.94 18.29
N SER A 267 11.53 4.49 17.10
CA SER A 267 10.42 4.69 16.16
C SER A 267 9.89 3.35 15.64
N GLU A 268 10.79 2.42 15.30
CA GLU A 268 10.45 1.06 14.87
C GLU A 268 9.74 0.26 15.98
N GLU A 269 10.25 0.30 17.22
CA GLU A 269 9.57 -0.30 18.38
C GLU A 269 8.15 0.22 18.55
N GLU A 270 7.97 1.54 18.44
CA GLU A 270 6.68 2.19 18.57
C GLU A 270 5.73 1.87 17.41
N GLU A 271 6.22 1.82 16.17
CA GLU A 271 5.43 1.38 15.01
C GLU A 271 4.97 -0.07 15.20
N ASN A 272 5.89 -0.98 15.55
CA ASN A 272 5.58 -2.39 15.76
C ASN A 272 4.54 -2.57 16.87
N ARG A 273 4.68 -1.83 17.98
CA ARG A 273 3.68 -1.82 19.06
C ARG A 273 2.33 -1.26 18.58
N PHE A 274 2.33 -0.16 17.82
CA PHE A 274 1.10 0.43 17.28
C PHE A 274 0.33 -0.58 16.42
N TRP A 275 1.01 -1.25 15.48
CA TRP A 275 0.40 -2.26 14.63
C TRP A 275 -0.04 -3.50 15.40
N ALA A 276 0.77 -3.99 16.34
CA ALA A 276 0.41 -5.11 17.20
C ALA A 276 -0.89 -4.82 17.98
N GLU A 277 -1.00 -3.66 18.61
CA GLU A 277 -2.21 -3.24 19.32
C GLU A 277 -3.43 -3.12 18.38
N ALA A 278 -3.23 -2.56 17.17
CA ALA A 278 -4.31 -2.44 16.19
C ALA A 278 -4.82 -3.81 15.70
N PHE A 279 -3.91 -4.75 15.40
CA PHE A 279 -4.28 -6.10 14.97
C PHE A 279 -4.93 -6.91 16.09
N GLN A 280 -4.43 -6.79 17.32
CA GLN A 280 -5.07 -7.42 18.49
C GLN A 280 -6.49 -6.89 18.71
N ALA A 281 -6.69 -5.58 18.57
CA ALA A 281 -8.00 -4.96 18.69
C ALA A 281 -8.99 -5.44 17.60
N MET A 282 -8.53 -5.49 16.34
CA MET A 282 -9.34 -6.02 15.23
C MET A 282 -9.68 -7.51 15.41
N ARG A 283 -8.74 -8.30 15.93
CA ARG A 283 -8.98 -9.71 16.24
C ARG A 283 -10.05 -9.88 17.32
N ALA A 284 -9.96 -9.10 18.40
CA ALA A 284 -10.96 -9.14 19.47
C ALA A 284 -12.37 -8.75 18.97
N ASP A 285 -12.46 -7.80 18.04
CA ASP A 285 -13.72 -7.45 17.40
C ASP A 285 -14.25 -8.57 16.49
N ALA A 286 -13.38 -9.20 15.70
CA ALA A 286 -13.76 -10.34 14.85
C ALA A 286 -14.27 -11.53 15.68
N GLU A 287 -13.58 -11.87 16.77
CA GLU A 287 -13.99 -12.92 17.71
C GLU A 287 -15.36 -12.62 18.35
N ALA A 288 -15.67 -11.35 18.62
CA ALA A 288 -16.97 -10.93 19.14
C ALA A 288 -18.11 -11.09 18.11
N ILE A 289 -17.81 -10.98 16.80
CA ILE A 289 -18.79 -11.16 15.72
C ILE A 289 -19.01 -12.65 15.42
N THR A 290 -17.95 -13.44 15.36
CA THR A 290 -18.03 -14.85 14.94
C THR A 290 -18.36 -15.82 16.08
N GLY A 291 -18.27 -15.36 17.33
CA GLY A 291 -18.28 -16.22 18.51
C GLY A 291 -16.93 -16.92 18.73
N PRO A 292 -16.72 -17.56 19.89
CA PRO A 292 -15.48 -18.27 20.18
C PRO A 292 -15.26 -19.43 19.19
N PRO A 293 -14.02 -19.67 18.75
CA PRO A 293 -13.69 -20.79 17.89
C PRO A 293 -13.97 -22.11 18.64
N GLY A 294 -15.06 -22.80 18.27
CA GLY A 294 -15.50 -24.06 18.89
C GLY A 294 -17.00 -24.18 19.19
N GLY A 295 -17.80 -23.16 18.87
CA GLY A 295 -19.26 -23.17 19.10
C GLY A 295 -20.14 -23.73 17.96
N ARG A 296 -19.59 -24.51 17.04
CA ARG A 296 -20.36 -25.24 15.99
C ARG A 296 -19.79 -26.62 15.75
#